data_AF-A0A2E5HLP1-F1
#
_entry.id   AF-A0A2E5HLP1-F1
#
_cell.length_a   1.000
_cell.length_b   1.000
_cell.length_c   1.000
_cell.angle_alpha   90.00
_cell.angle_beta   90.00
_cell.angle_gamma   90.00
#
_symmetry.space_group_name_H-M   'P 1'
#
loop_
_entity.id
_entity.type
_entity.pdbx_description
1 polymer ?
#
loop_
_entity_poly.entity_id
_entity_poly.type
_entity_poly.pdbx_seq_one_letter_code
_entity_poly.pdbx_strand_id
1 'polypeptide(L)'
;MPPADATARILALIAEVLELDPSDIQLESHLFNDLGASSLDIAEMVWRIEDDRAFNVGEIPDDVLDDIRRVQDIVDFIEGRLDERDAPGEEVTYAIAIGSDHAGVGLKAALVAFLSKRGVSVLDVGPQGSASVDYPDYAEQVGRKVATQEVPCGVLICGTGLGMSIAANKVAGVRAALVSEPVSARLARQHNDANILCLGARVIGEVLAVACLEAFLDTEFTPGDDGRHQRRINRLHDIELRGDAP
;
A
#
# COMPACT_ATOMS: atom_id res chain seq x y z
N MET A 1 2.95 17.75 -14.30
CA MET A 1 1.83 18.67 -14.53
C MET A 1 1.11 18.16 -15.76
N PRO A 2 -0.12 17.64 -15.63
CA PRO A 2 -0.94 17.33 -16.81
C PRO A 2 -1.21 18.65 -17.55
N PRO A 3 -1.33 18.63 -18.89
CA PRO A 3 -1.56 19.86 -19.66
C PRO A 3 -2.93 20.43 -19.26
N ALA A 4 -3.03 21.77 -19.24
CA ALA A 4 -4.22 22.54 -18.86
C ALA A 4 -5.47 22.36 -19.77
N ASP A 5 -5.60 21.20 -20.41
CA ASP A 5 -6.52 20.88 -21.51
C ASP A 5 -7.32 19.58 -21.25
N ALA A 6 -6.94 18.75 -20.26
CA ALA A 6 -7.62 17.47 -19.98
C ALA A 6 -9.05 17.68 -19.46
N THR A 7 -9.22 18.53 -18.45
CA THR A 7 -10.53 18.86 -17.86
C THR A 7 -11.51 19.41 -18.90
N ALA A 8 -11.06 20.33 -19.76
CA ALA A 8 -11.90 20.93 -20.79
C ALA A 8 -12.33 19.90 -21.85
N ARG A 9 -11.44 18.98 -22.22
CA ARG A 9 -11.74 17.86 -23.13
C ARG A 9 -12.75 16.89 -22.53
N ILE A 10 -12.64 16.58 -21.24
CA ILE A 10 -13.58 15.69 -20.53
C ILE A 10 -14.96 16.33 -20.48
N LEU A 11 -15.06 17.61 -20.15
CA LEU A 11 -16.34 18.33 -20.15
C LEU A 11 -16.99 18.34 -21.54
N ALA A 12 -16.18 18.54 -22.60
CA ALA A 12 -16.67 18.48 -23.98
C ALA A 12 -17.13 17.06 -24.37
N LEU A 13 -16.38 16.03 -23.96
CA LEU A 13 -16.73 14.63 -24.20
C LEU A 13 -18.07 14.27 -23.53
N ILE A 14 -18.27 14.68 -22.28
CA ILE A 14 -19.48 14.39 -21.51
C ILE A 14 -20.68 15.11 -22.12
N ALA A 15 -20.51 16.38 -22.51
CA ALA A 15 -21.54 17.12 -23.24
C ALA A 15 -21.95 16.43 -24.55
N GLU A 16 -20.99 15.87 -25.28
CA GLU A 16 -21.25 15.16 -26.52
C GLU A 16 -22.01 13.84 -26.28
N VAL A 17 -21.54 13.01 -25.33
CA VAL A 17 -22.15 11.71 -25.04
C VAL A 17 -23.56 11.86 -24.46
N LEU A 18 -23.79 12.86 -23.61
CA LEU A 18 -25.08 13.08 -22.95
C LEU A 18 -26.01 14.06 -23.70
N GLU A 19 -25.57 14.60 -24.84
CA GLU A 19 -26.28 15.63 -25.61
C GLU A 19 -26.68 16.86 -24.76
N LEU A 20 -25.78 17.29 -23.88
CA LEU A 20 -25.98 18.43 -22.97
C LEU A 20 -25.24 19.68 -23.43
N ASP A 21 -25.69 20.85 -22.97
CA ASP A 21 -24.92 22.08 -23.11
C ASP A 21 -23.71 22.03 -22.17
N PRO A 22 -22.46 22.27 -22.63
CA PRO A 22 -21.29 22.27 -21.76
C PRO A 22 -21.38 23.22 -20.56
N SER A 23 -22.19 24.28 -20.65
CA SER A 23 -22.41 25.23 -19.55
C SER A 23 -23.26 24.68 -18.41
N ASP A 24 -23.99 23.58 -18.64
CA ASP A 24 -24.79 22.88 -17.63
C ASP A 24 -23.99 21.79 -16.89
N ILE A 25 -22.73 21.57 -17.27
CA ILE A 25 -21.87 20.52 -16.70
C ILE A 25 -20.83 21.14 -15.78
N GLN A 26 -20.86 20.75 -14.51
CA GLN A 26 -19.87 21.13 -13.52
C GLN A 26 -19.06 19.92 -13.09
N LEU A 27 -17.87 20.15 -12.51
CA LEU A 27 -16.99 19.07 -12.06
C LEU A 27 -17.66 18.25 -10.93
N GLU A 28 -18.42 18.92 -10.10
CA GLU A 28 -19.20 18.35 -9.01
C GLU A 28 -20.48 17.62 -9.46
N SER A 29 -20.91 17.79 -10.72
CA SER A 29 -22.15 17.18 -11.24
C SER A 29 -22.08 15.66 -11.16
N HIS A 30 -23.12 15.05 -10.57
CA HIS A 30 -23.29 13.61 -10.53
C HIS A 30 -23.82 13.10 -11.88
N LEU A 31 -23.10 12.16 -12.50
CA LEU A 31 -23.37 11.68 -13.85
C LEU A 31 -24.79 11.11 -13.96
N PHE A 32 -25.19 10.24 -13.03
CA PHE A 32 -26.53 9.63 -13.03
C PHE A 32 -27.64 10.60 -12.55
N ASN A 33 -27.44 11.26 -11.41
CA ASN A 33 -28.52 12.00 -10.73
C ASN A 33 -28.73 13.41 -11.30
N ASP A 34 -27.65 14.07 -11.72
CA ASP A 34 -27.70 15.46 -12.19
C ASP A 34 -27.70 15.54 -13.72
N LEU A 35 -26.88 14.69 -14.37
CA LEU A 35 -26.74 14.70 -15.84
C LEU A 35 -27.56 13.60 -16.55
N GLY A 36 -28.22 12.71 -15.80
CA GLY A 36 -29.10 11.68 -16.37
C GLY A 36 -28.40 10.55 -17.11
N ALA A 37 -27.09 10.37 -16.92
CA ALA A 37 -26.32 9.32 -17.57
C ALA A 37 -26.82 7.92 -17.21
N SER A 38 -26.86 7.03 -18.18
CA SER A 38 -27.09 5.60 -18.03
C SER A 38 -25.76 4.83 -17.96
N SER A 39 -25.81 3.56 -17.56
CA SER A 39 -24.61 2.70 -17.57
C SER A 39 -23.99 2.54 -18.97
N LEU A 40 -24.78 2.69 -20.04
CA LEU A 40 -24.28 2.66 -21.41
C LEU A 40 -23.48 3.92 -21.74
N ASP A 41 -23.94 5.08 -21.26
CA ASP A 41 -23.25 6.36 -21.49
C ASP A 41 -21.90 6.38 -20.78
N ILE A 42 -21.81 5.80 -19.57
CA ILE A 42 -20.54 5.64 -18.84
C ILE A 42 -19.57 4.75 -19.62
N ALA A 43 -20.04 3.60 -20.11
CA ALA A 43 -19.21 2.70 -20.90
C ALA A 43 -18.72 3.36 -22.20
N GLU A 44 -19.56 4.18 -22.85
CA GLU A 44 -19.17 4.95 -24.03
C GLU A 44 -18.11 6.01 -23.71
N MET A 45 -18.28 6.78 -22.63
CA MET A 45 -17.30 7.79 -22.21
C MET A 45 -15.92 7.16 -21.97
N VAL A 46 -15.89 6.03 -21.25
CA VAL A 46 -14.68 5.30 -20.91
C VAL A 46 -13.98 4.81 -22.16
N TRP A 47 -14.71 4.17 -23.07
CA TRP A 47 -14.14 3.68 -24.32
C TRP A 47 -13.53 4.82 -25.16
N ARG A 48 -14.19 5.98 -25.22
CA ARG A 48 -13.65 7.15 -25.92
C ARG A 48 -12.41 7.72 -25.24
N ILE A 49 -12.33 7.65 -23.91
CA ILE A 49 -11.15 8.06 -23.14
C ILE A 49 -9.96 7.12 -23.40
N GLU A 50 -10.20 5.81 -23.49
CA GLU A 50 -9.19 4.81 -23.82
C GLU A 50 -8.64 4.97 -25.25
N ASP A 51 -9.52 5.30 -26.21
CA ASP A 51 -9.15 5.45 -27.63
C ASP A 51 -8.47 6.80 -27.93
N ASP A 52 -8.77 7.86 -27.16
CA ASP A 52 -8.16 9.17 -27.37
C ASP A 52 -6.72 9.25 -26.81
N ARG A 53 -5.77 9.23 -27.75
CA ARG A 53 -4.33 9.38 -27.50
C ARG A 53 -3.95 10.65 -26.72
N ALA A 54 -4.81 11.65 -26.67
CA ALA A 54 -4.59 12.85 -25.87
C ALA A 54 -4.65 12.59 -24.35
N PHE A 55 -5.43 11.58 -23.91
CA PHE A 55 -5.50 11.20 -22.50
C PHE A 55 -4.39 10.25 -22.09
N ASN A 56 -3.94 9.36 -22.98
CA ASN A 56 -2.82 8.44 -22.75
C ASN A 56 -2.97 7.59 -21.47
N VAL A 57 -4.20 7.10 -21.20
CA VAL A 57 -4.55 6.41 -19.95
C VAL A 57 -4.48 4.88 -20.01
N GLY A 58 -4.28 4.27 -21.18
CA GLY A 58 -4.29 2.80 -21.30
C GLY A 58 -5.68 2.20 -21.05
N GLU A 59 -5.74 0.90 -20.76
CA GLU A 59 -7.00 0.19 -20.45
C GLU A 59 -7.44 0.53 -19.02
N ILE A 60 -8.70 0.96 -18.86
CA ILE A 60 -9.29 1.35 -17.59
C ILE A 60 -9.88 0.10 -16.92
N PRO A 61 -9.45 -0.26 -15.69
CA PRO A 61 -10.00 -1.41 -14.98
C PRO A 61 -11.51 -1.30 -14.69
N ASP A 62 -12.24 -2.42 -14.77
CA ASP A 62 -13.69 -2.46 -14.57
C ASP A 62 -14.14 -1.94 -13.18
N ASP A 63 -13.33 -2.14 -12.15
CA ASP A 63 -13.59 -1.66 -10.80
C ASP A 63 -13.57 -0.12 -10.71
N VAL A 64 -12.78 0.55 -11.55
CA VAL A 64 -12.79 2.01 -11.66
C VAL A 64 -14.08 2.50 -12.32
N LEU A 65 -14.60 1.78 -13.31
CA LEU A 65 -15.86 2.11 -13.98
C LEU A 65 -17.04 2.09 -13.00
N ASP A 66 -17.03 1.10 -12.12
CA ASP A 66 -18.04 0.93 -11.09
C ASP A 66 -18.04 2.07 -10.07
N ASP A 67 -16.93 2.81 -9.90
CA ASP A 67 -16.80 3.88 -8.91
C ASP A 67 -16.94 5.30 -9.48
N ILE A 68 -16.96 5.46 -10.82
CA ILE A 68 -17.20 6.76 -11.45
C ILE A 68 -18.65 7.23 -11.18
N ARG A 69 -18.79 8.36 -10.48
CA ARG A 69 -20.11 8.93 -10.10
C ARG A 69 -20.26 10.40 -10.48
N ARG A 70 -19.17 11.15 -10.55
CA ARG A 70 -19.11 12.58 -10.88
C ARG A 70 -18.16 12.83 -12.04
N VAL A 71 -18.34 13.98 -12.68
CA VAL A 71 -17.44 14.47 -13.74
C VAL A 71 -16.00 14.56 -13.23
N GLN A 72 -15.79 15.06 -12.00
CA GLN A 72 -14.47 15.16 -11.40
C GLN A 72 -13.77 13.79 -11.24
N ASP A 73 -14.51 12.68 -11.08
CA ASP A 73 -13.89 11.36 -10.89
C ASP A 73 -13.19 10.90 -12.18
N ILE A 74 -13.76 11.26 -13.33
CA ILE A 74 -13.16 11.03 -14.66
C ILE A 74 -11.90 11.91 -14.84
N VAL A 75 -11.97 13.17 -14.40
CA VAL A 75 -10.84 14.11 -14.43
C VAL A 75 -9.70 13.62 -13.54
N ASP A 76 -10.02 13.19 -12.32
CA ASP A 76 -9.06 12.69 -11.34
C ASP A 76 -8.39 11.40 -11.85
N PHE A 77 -9.16 10.49 -12.47
CA PHE A 77 -8.61 9.30 -13.13
C PHE A 77 -7.58 9.65 -14.19
N ILE A 78 -7.93 10.55 -15.12
CA ILE A 78 -7.06 10.95 -16.22
C ILE A 78 -5.84 11.73 -15.73
N GLU A 79 -5.98 12.53 -14.67
CA GLU A 79 -4.87 13.27 -14.08
C GLU A 79 -4.00 12.45 -13.12
N GLY A 80 -4.34 11.17 -12.89
CA GLY A 80 -3.62 10.27 -11.99
C GLY A 80 -3.81 10.61 -10.50
N ARG A 81 -4.95 11.21 -10.14
CA ARG A 81 -5.32 11.69 -8.81
C ARG A 81 -6.54 10.95 -8.23
N LEU A 82 -6.74 9.67 -8.54
CA LEU A 82 -7.76 8.87 -7.87
C LEU A 82 -7.49 8.60 -6.38
N ASP A 83 -6.35 9.06 -5.87
CA ASP A 83 -6.15 9.18 -4.43
C ASP A 83 -6.67 10.56 -3.99
N GLU A 84 -7.68 10.57 -3.12
CA GLU A 84 -8.29 11.72 -2.40
C GLU A 84 -9.73 12.05 -2.82
N ARG A 85 -10.72 11.39 -2.20
CA ARG A 85 -11.91 12.11 -1.70
C ARG A 85 -12.65 11.38 -0.57
N ASP A 86 -12.52 11.95 0.62
CA ASP A 86 -13.34 11.74 1.81
C ASP A 86 -14.86 11.85 1.51
N ALA A 87 -15.57 10.73 1.64
CA ALA A 87 -16.72 10.66 2.54
C ALA A 87 -16.23 9.96 3.82
N PRO A 88 -16.78 10.21 5.03
CA PRO A 88 -16.39 9.46 6.22
C PRO A 88 -16.97 8.04 6.15
N GLY A 89 -16.41 7.21 5.26
CA GLY A 89 -16.07 5.85 5.64
C GLY A 89 -14.92 5.95 6.63
N GLU A 90 -14.89 5.10 7.64
CA GLU A 90 -13.79 5.06 8.62
C GLU A 90 -12.45 5.32 7.93
N GLU A 91 -11.70 6.34 8.39
CA GLU A 91 -10.29 6.46 8.07
C GLU A 91 -9.66 5.14 8.52
N VAL A 92 -9.49 4.19 7.58
CA VAL A 92 -8.94 2.88 7.90
C VAL A 92 -7.46 3.08 8.11
N THR A 93 -7.09 3.55 9.29
CA THR A 93 -5.71 3.56 9.73
C THR A 93 -5.27 2.11 9.82
N TYR A 94 -4.45 1.66 8.87
CA TYR A 94 -3.90 0.32 8.91
C TYR A 94 -2.80 0.26 9.97
N ALA A 95 -2.97 -0.64 10.93
CA ALA A 95 -1.98 -0.84 11.97
C ALA A 95 -0.75 -1.60 11.43
N ILE A 96 -0.91 -2.39 10.37
CA ILE A 96 0.16 -3.23 9.82
C ILE A 96 0.06 -3.30 8.30
N ALA A 97 1.16 -3.10 7.58
CA ALA A 97 1.29 -3.56 6.20
C ALA A 97 1.95 -4.95 6.16
N ILE A 98 1.36 -5.91 5.42
CA ILE A 98 1.92 -7.26 5.27
C ILE A 98 2.15 -7.59 3.80
N GLY A 99 3.31 -8.16 3.50
CA GLY A 99 3.67 -8.60 2.15
C GLY A 99 4.39 -9.94 2.16
N SER A 100 4.32 -10.66 1.04
CA SER A 100 5.10 -11.88 0.87
C SER A 100 5.70 -12.02 -0.52
N ASP A 101 6.48 -13.07 -0.75
CA ASP A 101 6.62 -13.65 -2.09
C ASP A 101 5.64 -14.81 -2.26
N HIS A 102 5.71 -15.49 -3.39
CA HIS A 102 4.89 -16.67 -3.70
C HIS A 102 5.03 -17.81 -2.67
N ALA A 103 6.20 -17.95 -2.02
CA ALA A 103 6.43 -18.97 -1.00
C ALA A 103 5.78 -18.63 0.35
N GLY A 104 5.52 -17.34 0.60
CA GLY A 104 4.96 -16.85 1.86
C GLY A 104 3.42 -16.74 1.89
N VAL A 105 2.71 -16.93 0.77
CA VAL A 105 1.26 -16.68 0.66
C VAL A 105 0.44 -17.40 1.74
N GLY A 106 0.72 -18.69 1.96
CA GLY A 106 -0.01 -19.47 2.97
C GLY A 106 0.22 -18.96 4.39
N LEU A 107 1.47 -18.65 4.74
CA LEU A 107 1.80 -18.11 6.06
C LEU A 107 1.23 -16.70 6.25
N LYS A 108 1.28 -15.86 5.20
CA LYS A 108 0.67 -14.53 5.17
C LYS A 108 -0.81 -14.60 5.51
N ALA A 109 -1.57 -15.46 4.82
CA ALA A 109 -3.00 -15.62 5.06
C ALA A 109 -3.30 -16.02 6.51
N ALA A 110 -2.50 -16.91 7.09
CA ALA A 110 -2.65 -17.30 8.50
C ALA A 110 -2.40 -16.12 9.46
N LEU A 111 -1.37 -15.30 9.22
CA LEU A 111 -1.09 -14.13 10.03
C LEU A 111 -2.17 -13.05 9.88
N VAL A 112 -2.66 -12.80 8.67
CA VAL A 112 -3.80 -11.90 8.42
C VAL A 112 -5.03 -12.36 9.20
N ALA A 113 -5.34 -13.66 9.18
CA ALA A 113 -6.46 -14.22 9.94
C ALA A 113 -6.28 -14.07 11.46
N PHE A 114 -5.06 -14.24 11.97
CA PHE A 114 -4.74 -13.99 13.38
C PHE A 114 -4.93 -12.51 13.76
N LEU A 115 -4.40 -11.59 12.94
CA LEU A 115 -4.52 -10.14 13.16
C LEU A 115 -5.96 -9.66 13.11
N SER A 116 -6.74 -10.17 12.15
CA SER A 116 -8.17 -9.90 12.04
C SER A 116 -8.93 -10.34 13.30
N LYS A 117 -8.64 -11.54 13.85
CA LYS A 117 -9.22 -12.01 15.12
C LYS A 117 -8.82 -11.13 16.32
N ARG A 118 -7.67 -10.47 16.24
CA ARG A 118 -7.17 -9.53 17.25
C ARG A 118 -7.73 -8.11 17.07
N GLY A 119 -8.52 -7.85 16.02
CA GLY A 119 -9.07 -6.53 15.70
C GLY A 119 -8.02 -5.56 15.15
N VAL A 120 -6.92 -6.08 14.60
CA VAL A 120 -5.84 -5.27 14.01
C VAL A 120 -6.12 -5.11 12.52
N SER A 121 -6.20 -3.86 12.04
CA SER A 121 -6.36 -3.53 10.62
C SER A 121 -5.06 -3.84 9.86
N VAL A 122 -5.18 -4.54 8.74
CA VAL A 122 -4.04 -5.00 7.93
C VAL A 122 -4.18 -4.56 6.49
N LEU A 123 -3.14 -3.93 5.96
CA LEU A 123 -2.97 -3.67 4.54
C LEU A 123 -2.15 -4.81 3.92
N ASP A 124 -2.80 -5.69 3.17
CA ASP A 124 -2.12 -6.77 2.45
C ASP A 124 -1.64 -6.28 1.08
N VAL A 125 -0.32 -6.11 0.92
CA VAL A 125 0.29 -5.64 -0.34
C VAL A 125 0.49 -6.76 -1.38
N GLY A 126 0.09 -7.99 -1.06
CA GLY A 126 0.20 -9.13 -1.97
C GLY A 126 1.49 -9.97 -1.80
N PRO A 127 1.74 -10.91 -2.73
CA PRO A 127 0.84 -11.35 -3.80
C PRO A 127 -0.37 -12.12 -3.25
N GLN A 128 -1.46 -12.18 -4.02
CA GLN A 128 -2.65 -12.96 -3.66
C GLN A 128 -2.62 -14.41 -4.19
N GLY A 129 -1.67 -14.73 -5.08
CA GLY A 129 -1.58 -16.03 -5.75
C GLY A 129 -0.20 -16.69 -5.63
N SER A 130 -0.13 -17.94 -6.09
CA SER A 130 1.11 -18.75 -6.09
C SER A 130 2.00 -18.52 -7.31
N ALA A 131 1.62 -17.60 -8.20
CA ALA A 131 2.46 -17.20 -9.32
C ALA A 131 3.81 -16.70 -8.81
N SER A 132 4.89 -17.07 -9.52
CA SER A 132 6.22 -16.61 -9.15
C SER A 132 6.27 -15.09 -9.21
N VAL A 133 6.80 -14.49 -8.15
CA VAL A 133 7.02 -13.05 -8.02
C VAL A 133 8.37 -12.80 -7.35
N ASP A 134 8.89 -11.60 -7.53
CA ASP A 134 10.16 -11.18 -6.96
C ASP A 134 9.94 -10.49 -5.60
N TYR A 135 10.55 -11.04 -4.55
CA TYR A 135 10.42 -10.54 -3.19
C TYR A 135 10.83 -9.06 -2.99
N PRO A 136 11.80 -8.47 -3.73
CA PRO A 136 12.20 -7.08 -3.51
C PRO A 136 11.05 -6.09 -3.71
N ASP A 137 10.15 -6.34 -4.66
CA ASP A 137 9.05 -5.43 -4.99
C ASP A 137 8.10 -5.26 -3.80
N TYR A 138 7.74 -6.37 -3.15
CA TYR A 138 6.89 -6.36 -1.97
C TYR A 138 7.62 -5.83 -0.73
N ALA A 139 8.91 -6.15 -0.59
CA ALA A 139 9.72 -5.64 0.51
C ALA A 139 9.87 -4.12 0.45
N GLU A 140 10.07 -3.55 -0.73
CA GLU A 140 10.15 -2.11 -0.95
C GLU A 140 8.80 -1.43 -0.68
N GLN A 141 7.70 -2.00 -1.17
CA GLN A 141 6.36 -1.45 -0.93
C GLN A 141 6.05 -1.35 0.57
N VAL A 142 6.17 -2.46 1.33
CA VAL A 142 5.96 -2.43 2.79
C VAL A 142 6.97 -1.49 3.46
N GLY A 143 8.23 -1.55 3.03
CA GLY A 143 9.31 -0.70 3.54
C GLY A 143 8.98 0.79 3.43
N ARG A 144 8.53 1.23 2.25
CA ARG A 144 8.15 2.63 1.99
C ARG A 144 7.00 3.07 2.87
N LYS A 145 5.93 2.26 2.97
CA LYS A 145 4.76 2.57 3.81
C LYS A 145 5.12 2.75 5.28
N VAL A 146 6.03 1.92 5.79
CA VAL A 146 6.56 2.06 7.16
C VAL A 146 7.45 3.29 7.29
N ALA A 147 8.33 3.56 6.32
CA ALA A 147 9.25 4.70 6.35
C ALA A 147 8.52 6.05 6.25
N THR A 148 7.45 6.13 5.47
CA THR A 148 6.60 7.32 5.33
C THR A 148 5.56 7.46 6.43
N GLN A 149 5.53 6.53 7.40
CA GLN A 149 4.58 6.49 8.51
C GLN A 149 3.11 6.33 8.07
N GLU A 150 2.86 5.80 6.86
CA GLU A 150 1.51 5.40 6.41
C GLU A 150 0.99 4.25 7.28
N VAL A 151 1.88 3.36 7.72
CA VAL A 151 1.62 2.33 8.74
C VAL A 151 2.72 2.36 9.81
N PRO A 152 2.39 2.05 11.07
CA PRO A 152 3.38 2.07 12.15
C PRO A 152 4.34 0.87 12.11
N CYS A 153 3.93 -0.26 11.54
CA CYS A 153 4.80 -1.43 11.37
C CYS A 153 4.46 -2.28 10.14
N GLY A 154 5.41 -3.14 9.77
CA GLY A 154 5.28 -4.06 8.65
C GLY A 154 5.61 -5.51 8.98
N VAL A 155 5.08 -6.44 8.19
CA VAL A 155 5.39 -7.87 8.25
C VAL A 155 5.74 -8.35 6.84
N LEU A 156 6.87 -9.03 6.68
CA LEU A 156 7.34 -9.53 5.39
C LEU A 156 7.68 -11.01 5.47
N ILE A 157 7.29 -11.74 4.43
CA ILE A 157 7.42 -13.20 4.42
C ILE A 157 8.01 -13.65 3.08
N CYS A 158 9.08 -14.44 3.12
CA CYS A 158 9.49 -15.21 1.96
C CYS A 158 9.85 -16.64 2.36
N GLY A 159 10.44 -17.42 1.45
CA GLY A 159 10.87 -18.78 1.78
C GLY A 159 11.72 -18.86 3.06
N THR A 160 12.78 -18.07 3.17
CA THR A 160 13.67 -18.05 4.35
C THR A 160 13.56 -16.78 5.20
N GLY A 161 12.88 -15.76 4.70
CA GLY A 161 12.84 -14.41 5.29
C GLY A 161 14.09 -13.56 5.04
N LEU A 162 15.20 -14.16 4.58
CA LEU A 162 16.47 -13.47 4.32
C LEU A 162 16.31 -12.39 3.25
N GLY A 163 15.77 -12.74 2.08
CA GLY A 163 15.59 -11.82 0.96
C GLY A 163 14.76 -10.59 1.36
N MET A 164 13.64 -10.82 2.06
CA MET A 164 12.79 -9.74 2.57
C MET A 164 13.55 -8.80 3.50
N SER A 165 14.27 -9.35 4.48
CA SER A 165 15.02 -8.52 5.43
C SER A 165 16.14 -7.72 4.74
N ILE A 166 16.80 -8.29 3.74
CA ILE A 166 17.87 -7.61 3.00
C ILE A 166 17.29 -6.47 2.15
N ALA A 167 16.19 -6.72 1.43
CA ALA A 167 15.56 -5.75 0.56
C ALA A 167 14.89 -4.61 1.35
N ALA A 168 14.11 -4.93 2.39
CA ALA A 168 13.42 -3.92 3.20
C ALA A 168 14.40 -2.96 3.90
N ASN A 169 15.52 -3.46 4.42
CA ASN A 169 16.57 -2.62 5.01
C ASN A 169 17.32 -1.74 3.99
N LYS A 170 16.99 -1.78 2.68
CA LYS A 170 17.47 -0.79 1.70
C LYS A 170 16.62 0.48 1.68
N VAL A 171 15.43 0.45 2.26
CA VAL A 171 14.58 1.64 2.40
C VAL A 171 15.03 2.42 3.63
N ALA A 172 15.44 3.67 3.44
CA ALA A 172 15.89 4.52 4.54
C ALA A 172 14.78 4.68 5.59
N GLY A 173 15.13 4.55 6.87
CA GLY A 173 14.19 4.58 7.99
C GLY A 173 13.61 3.21 8.37
N VAL A 174 13.85 2.16 7.58
CA VAL A 174 13.43 0.79 7.89
C VAL A 174 14.48 0.07 8.73
N ARG A 175 13.99 -0.66 9.73
CA ARG A 175 14.74 -1.60 10.57
C ARG A 175 14.00 -2.94 10.55
N ALA A 176 14.26 -3.72 9.52
CA ALA A 176 13.63 -5.02 9.30
C ALA A 176 14.43 -6.14 9.99
N ALA A 177 13.77 -6.90 10.87
CA ALA A 177 14.37 -7.97 11.64
C ALA A 177 13.86 -9.34 11.20
N LEU A 178 14.76 -10.18 10.67
CA LEU A 178 14.47 -11.60 10.45
C LEU A 178 14.54 -12.36 11.78
N VAL A 179 13.48 -13.10 12.10
CA VAL A 179 13.42 -13.92 13.31
C VAL A 179 12.82 -15.30 13.04
N SER A 180 13.19 -16.26 13.87
CA SER A 180 12.66 -17.64 13.85
C SER A 180 12.05 -18.06 15.19
N GLU A 181 12.12 -17.22 16.21
CA GLU A 181 11.53 -17.52 17.52
C GLU A 181 11.08 -16.25 18.27
N PRO A 182 10.11 -16.36 19.21
CA PRO A 182 9.52 -15.21 19.88
C PRO A 182 10.51 -14.37 20.69
N VAL A 183 11.57 -14.97 21.23
CA VAL A 183 12.58 -14.20 21.98
C VAL A 183 13.29 -13.19 21.08
N SER A 184 13.67 -13.59 19.88
CA SER A 184 14.31 -12.70 18.91
C SER A 184 13.33 -11.62 18.42
N ALA A 185 12.04 -11.95 18.26
CA ALA A 185 10.99 -10.99 17.93
C ALA A 185 10.86 -9.88 19.01
N ARG A 186 10.82 -10.25 20.30
CA ARG A 186 10.81 -9.28 21.41
C ARG A 186 12.07 -8.42 21.40
N LEU A 187 13.24 -9.05 21.30
CA LEU A 187 14.52 -8.34 21.36
C LEU A 187 14.69 -7.38 20.17
N ALA A 188 14.18 -7.73 18.99
CA ALA A 188 14.17 -6.85 17.83
C ALA A 188 13.41 -5.53 18.12
N ARG A 189 12.26 -5.60 18.80
CA ARG A 189 11.55 -4.39 19.25
C ARG A 189 12.29 -3.68 20.38
N GLN A 190 12.64 -4.40 21.45
CA GLN A 190 13.22 -3.79 22.67
C GLN A 190 14.53 -3.07 22.41
N HIS A 191 15.41 -3.67 21.60
CA HIS A 191 16.79 -3.21 21.46
C HIS A 191 17.06 -2.43 20.18
N ASN A 192 16.30 -2.72 19.11
CA ASN A 192 16.53 -2.16 17.79
C ASN A 192 15.38 -1.28 17.31
N ASP A 193 14.27 -1.22 18.07
CA ASP A 193 13.03 -0.59 17.63
C ASP A 193 12.69 -1.00 16.19
N ALA A 194 12.79 -2.30 15.90
CA ALA A 194 12.53 -2.83 14.57
C ALA A 194 11.08 -2.49 14.18
N ASN A 195 10.89 -1.89 13.01
CA ASN A 195 9.57 -1.50 12.52
C ASN A 195 9.03 -2.46 11.44
N ILE A 196 9.83 -3.44 11.02
CA ILE A 196 9.39 -4.55 10.16
C ILE A 196 9.84 -5.90 10.74
N LEU A 197 8.91 -6.85 10.80
CA LEU A 197 9.17 -8.25 11.15
C LEU A 197 9.32 -9.08 9.86
N CYS A 198 10.42 -9.80 9.70
CA CYS A 198 10.62 -10.73 8.59
C CYS A 198 10.56 -12.19 9.06
N LEU A 199 9.85 -13.04 8.33
CA LEU A 199 9.64 -14.46 8.66
C LEU A 199 9.92 -15.36 7.45
N GLY A 200 10.36 -16.58 7.72
CA GLY A 200 10.65 -17.61 6.70
C GLY A 200 9.58 -18.70 6.66
N ALA A 201 8.74 -18.71 5.63
CA ALA A 201 7.65 -19.68 5.48
C ALA A 201 8.10 -21.14 5.31
N ARG A 202 9.36 -21.36 4.88
CA ARG A 202 9.98 -22.70 4.79
C ARG A 202 10.82 -23.05 6.01
N VAL A 203 10.95 -22.13 6.97
CA VAL A 203 11.82 -22.26 8.15
C VAL A 203 11.01 -22.51 9.41
N ILE A 204 9.90 -21.79 9.59
CA ILE A 204 9.03 -21.90 10.76
C ILE A 204 7.59 -22.23 10.36
N GLY A 205 6.90 -22.98 11.23
CA GLY A 205 5.47 -23.27 11.06
C GLY A 205 4.58 -22.15 11.58
N GLU A 206 3.30 -22.20 11.21
CA GLU A 206 2.28 -21.19 11.52
C GLU A 206 2.21 -20.82 13.01
N VAL A 207 2.14 -21.82 13.90
CA VAL A 207 2.05 -21.59 15.36
C VAL A 207 3.22 -20.75 15.87
N LEU A 208 4.44 -21.03 15.38
CA LEU A 208 5.64 -20.30 15.80
C LEU A 208 5.69 -18.90 15.18
N ALA A 209 5.25 -18.75 13.92
CA ALA A 209 5.14 -17.46 13.26
C ALA A 209 4.15 -16.52 13.95
N VAL A 210 2.98 -17.03 14.35
CA VAL A 210 2.00 -16.29 15.16
C VAL A 210 2.60 -15.86 16.49
N ALA A 211 3.30 -16.77 17.19
CA ALA A 211 3.98 -16.43 18.45
C ALA A 211 5.09 -15.38 18.27
N CYS A 212 5.78 -15.37 17.14
CA CYS A 212 6.76 -14.33 16.81
C CYS A 212 6.07 -12.98 16.55
N LEU A 213 4.98 -12.98 15.78
CA LEU A 213 4.20 -11.79 15.47
C LEU A 213 3.60 -11.17 16.73
N GLU A 214 2.97 -11.98 17.58
CA GLU A 214 2.43 -11.54 18.87
C GLU A 214 3.52 -10.92 19.75
N ALA A 215 4.63 -11.63 19.91
CA ALA A 215 5.78 -11.14 20.66
C ALA A 215 6.34 -9.82 20.10
N PHE A 216 6.33 -9.62 18.79
CA PHE A 216 6.76 -8.38 18.15
C PHE A 216 5.77 -7.23 18.38
N LEU A 217 4.46 -7.49 18.32
CA LEU A 217 3.44 -6.46 18.50
C LEU A 217 3.26 -6.03 19.96
N ASP A 218 3.43 -6.96 20.91
CA ASP A 218 3.21 -6.72 22.34
C ASP A 218 4.40 -6.08 23.04
N THR A 219 5.51 -5.92 22.32
CA THR A 219 6.76 -5.47 22.91
C THR A 219 7.06 -4.03 22.53
N GLU A 220 7.14 -3.18 23.54
CA GLU A 220 7.58 -1.80 23.39
C GLU A 220 9.10 -1.68 23.26
N PHE A 221 9.55 -0.62 22.60
CA PHE A 221 10.96 -0.26 22.55
C PHE A 221 11.46 0.19 23.93
N THR A 222 12.70 -0.19 24.26
CA THR A 222 13.38 0.25 25.48
C THR A 222 14.66 1.01 25.12
N PRO A 223 14.82 2.28 25.52
CA PRO A 223 16.05 3.03 25.27
C PRO A 223 17.33 2.39 25.85
N GLY A 224 17.16 1.49 26.83
CA GLY A 224 18.24 0.89 27.64
C GLY A 224 18.61 1.80 28.82
N ASP A 225 19.13 1.21 29.90
CA ASP A 225 19.39 1.90 31.18
C ASP A 225 20.29 3.14 31.04
N ASP A 226 21.20 3.12 30.07
CA ASP A 226 22.15 4.19 29.72
C ASP A 226 21.83 4.85 28.37
N GLY A 227 20.63 4.62 27.81
CA GLY A 227 20.26 5.08 26.47
C GLY A 227 21.01 4.38 25.33
N ARG A 228 21.69 3.24 25.58
CA ARG A 228 22.49 2.53 24.55
C ARG A 228 21.71 2.14 23.31
N HIS A 229 20.44 1.78 23.43
CA HIS A 229 19.65 1.30 22.31
C HIS A 229 19.28 2.47 21.39
N GLN A 230 18.81 3.58 21.96
CA GLN A 230 18.56 4.81 21.21
C GLN A 230 19.82 5.33 20.52
N ARG A 231 20.96 5.35 21.23
CA ARG A 231 22.25 5.77 20.65
C ARG A 231 22.65 4.91 19.44
N ARG A 232 22.39 3.61 19.48
CA ARG A 232 22.70 2.69 18.38
C ARG A 232 21.75 2.88 17.20
N ILE A 233 20.45 3.10 17.45
CA ILE A 233 19.47 3.43 16.42
C ILE A 233 19.87 4.72 15.70
N ASN A 234 20.24 5.78 16.45
CA ASN A 234 20.71 7.02 15.84
C ASN A 234 21.94 6.79 14.94
N ARG A 235 22.87 5.91 15.35
CA ARG A 235 24.01 5.54 14.50
C ARG A 235 23.64 4.77 13.25
N LEU A 236 22.59 3.93 13.29
CA LEU A 236 22.07 3.28 12.09
C LEU A 236 21.52 4.34 11.13
N HIS A 237 20.76 5.31 11.64
CA HIS A 237 20.26 6.41 10.84
C HIS A 237 21.39 7.25 10.23
N ASP A 238 22.45 7.52 10.99
CA ASP A 238 23.64 8.21 10.47
C ASP A 238 24.32 7.42 9.34
N ILE A 239 24.24 6.08 9.33
CA ILE A 239 24.77 5.25 8.23
C ILE A 239 23.92 5.44 6.97
N GLU A 240 22.59 5.46 7.10
CA GLU A 240 21.66 5.67 5.97
C GLU A 240 21.91 7.03 5.30
N LEU A 241 22.04 8.10 6.10
CA LEU A 241 22.21 9.46 5.61
C LEU A 241 23.57 9.71 4.96
N ARG A 242 24.61 8.98 5.38
CA ARG A 242 25.95 9.19 4.87
C ARG A 242 26.06 8.88 3.38
N GLY A 243 25.25 7.96 2.84
CA GLY A 243 25.18 7.70 1.39
C GLY A 243 26.51 7.38 0.71
N ASP A 244 27.59 7.22 1.48
CA ASP A 244 28.95 7.15 0.96
C ASP A 244 29.12 5.77 0.31
N ALA A 245 29.07 5.78 -1.02
CA ALA A 245 29.66 4.70 -1.80
C ALA A 245 31.14 4.59 -1.38
N PRO A 246 31.66 3.36 -1.21
CA PRO A 246 33.05 3.14 -0.80
C PRO A 246 34.06 3.79 -1.76
#